data_AF-A0A7S0Z7Q5-F1
#
_entry.id   AF-A0A7S0Z7Q5-F1
#
_cell.length_a   1.000
_cell.length_b   1.000
_cell.length_c   1.000
_cell.angle_alpha   90.00
_cell.angle_beta   90.00
_cell.angle_gamma   90.00
#
_symmetry.space_group_name_H-M   'P 1'
#
loop_
_entity.id
_entity.type
_entity.pdbx_description
1 polymer ?
#
loop_
_entity_poly.entity_id
_entity_poly.type
_entity_poly.pdbx_seq_one_letter_code
_entity_poly.pdbx_strand_id
1 'polypeptide(L)'
;KLASRKDPVTTTRKVTYTIRVHALDPWPLTLANGSARSQSLAIGWARGHGKRGTTRVVRGAPSEADGARAAKYTFEHEFTVECTMTVHRDGGVKTKGLELAVLAVPEDATPGERVESVPVGAVNVDLGVYLNAYDGVSDGYDVDTSEGVLRAVGRAPKLYVSVAARASGEAPATLRELSSASVVRNVSLSPQRRDEPTEVARDMQGT
;
A
#
# COMPACT_ATOMS: atom_id res chain seq x y z
N LYS A 1 12.85 37.12 -36.71
CA LYS A 1 13.19 36.16 -35.63
C LYS A 1 11.97 35.28 -35.37
N LEU A 2 11.93 34.08 -35.97
CA LEU A 2 10.87 33.11 -35.72
C LEU A 2 11.19 32.46 -34.36
N ALA A 3 10.39 32.74 -33.33
CA ALA A 3 10.44 31.98 -32.10
C ALA A 3 9.94 30.57 -32.42
N SER A 4 10.87 29.63 -32.59
CA SER A 4 10.55 28.20 -32.64
C SER A 4 9.89 27.84 -31.31
N ARG A 5 8.55 27.76 -31.30
CA ARG A 5 7.80 27.13 -30.22
C ARG A 5 8.26 25.67 -30.20
N LYS A 6 9.18 25.36 -29.29
CA LYS A 6 9.36 23.99 -28.81
C LYS A 6 8.08 23.66 -28.04
N ASP A 7 7.06 23.17 -28.73
CA ASP A 7 6.00 22.46 -28.04
C ASP A 7 6.69 21.26 -27.35
N PRO A 8 6.66 21.18 -26.01
CA PRO A 8 7.25 20.06 -25.32
C PRO A 8 6.46 18.82 -25.72
N VAL A 9 7.08 17.97 -26.54
CA VAL A 9 6.52 16.67 -26.93
C VAL A 9 6.20 15.93 -25.64
N THR A 10 4.91 15.73 -25.39
CA THR A 10 4.35 15.08 -24.22
C THR A 10 3.55 13.89 -24.70
N THR A 11 3.86 12.71 -24.18
CA THR A 11 3.12 11.50 -24.53
C THR A 11 2.04 11.28 -23.49
N THR A 12 0.80 11.12 -23.95
CA THR A 12 -0.31 10.77 -23.07
C THR A 12 -0.44 9.24 -23.02
N ARG A 13 -0.42 8.67 -21.82
CA ARG A 13 -0.55 7.21 -21.61
C ARG A 13 -1.75 6.94 -20.72
N LYS A 14 -2.59 5.96 -21.10
CA LYS A 14 -3.67 5.45 -20.25
C LYS A 14 -3.18 4.20 -19.53
N VAL A 15 -3.30 4.21 -18.21
CA VAL A 15 -2.82 3.16 -17.30
C VAL A 15 -3.97 2.78 -16.38
N THR A 16 -4.18 1.48 -16.20
CA THR A 16 -5.09 0.95 -15.20
C THR A 16 -4.27 0.50 -14.01
N TYR A 17 -4.60 1.04 -12.84
CA TYR A 17 -3.99 0.63 -11.58
C TYR A 17 -4.96 -0.27 -10.84
N THR A 18 -4.46 -1.39 -10.34
CA THR A 18 -5.13 -2.22 -9.34
C THR A 18 -4.60 -1.81 -7.98
N ILE A 19 -5.48 -1.34 -7.10
CA ILE A 19 -5.15 -0.93 -5.75
C ILE A 19 -5.77 -1.93 -4.79
N ARG A 20 -4.93 -2.47 -3.90
CA ARG A 20 -5.37 -3.28 -2.78
C ARG A 20 -5.11 -2.54 -1.48
N VAL A 21 -6.15 -2.32 -0.70
CA VAL A 21 -6.07 -1.75 0.64
C VAL A 21 -5.94 -2.91 1.63
N HIS A 22 -4.85 -2.94 2.39
CA HIS A 22 -4.54 -4.04 3.29
C HIS A 22 -4.97 -3.72 4.70
N ALA A 23 -4.34 -2.72 5.30
CA ALA A 23 -4.49 -2.45 6.71
C ALA A 23 -4.27 -0.98 7.07
N LEU A 24 -4.88 -0.57 8.18
CA LEU A 24 -4.61 0.69 8.86
C LEU A 24 -4.11 0.37 10.27
N ASP A 25 -2.90 0.82 10.60
CA ASP A 25 -2.24 0.50 11.86
C ASP A 25 -1.19 1.57 12.23
N PRO A 26 -1.19 2.11 13.46
CA PRO A 26 -2.21 1.98 14.50
C PRO A 26 -3.37 2.95 14.28
N TRP A 27 -4.56 2.62 14.77
CA TRP A 27 -5.69 3.56 14.87
C TRP A 27 -6.32 3.54 16.26
N PRO A 28 -6.72 4.70 16.84
CA PRO A 28 -7.25 4.72 18.20
C PRO A 28 -8.56 3.93 18.33
N LEU A 29 -8.70 3.22 19.44
CA LEU A 29 -9.94 2.50 19.80
C LEU A 29 -11.08 3.47 20.20
N THR A 30 -10.72 4.67 20.67
CA THR A 30 -11.63 5.73 21.08
C THR A 30 -11.11 7.09 20.63
N LEU A 31 -11.92 7.86 19.91
CA LEU A 31 -11.61 9.26 19.60
C LEU A 31 -11.92 10.15 20.82
N ALA A 32 -11.13 11.20 21.03
CA ALA A 32 -11.06 12.00 22.27
C ALA A 32 -12.33 12.80 22.62
N ASN A 33 -13.38 12.75 21.80
CA ASN A 33 -14.57 13.59 21.89
C ASN A 33 -15.65 13.01 22.82
N GLY A 34 -15.40 11.89 23.50
CA GLY A 34 -16.40 11.24 24.37
C GLY A 34 -17.60 10.63 23.64
N SER A 35 -17.72 10.79 22.31
CA SER A 35 -18.62 9.95 21.50
C SER A 35 -18.04 8.55 21.49
N ALA A 36 -18.73 7.66 22.19
CA ALA A 36 -18.42 6.25 22.23
C ALA A 36 -18.13 5.72 20.81
N ARG A 37 -16.93 5.16 20.65
CA ARG A 37 -16.64 4.02 19.78
C ARG A 37 -16.76 4.26 18.26
N SER A 38 -15.61 4.44 17.61
CA SER A 38 -15.47 4.02 16.21
C SER A 38 -14.85 2.63 16.22
N GLN A 39 -15.65 1.59 16.49
CA GLN A 39 -15.18 0.21 16.34
C GLN A 39 -15.09 -0.20 14.86
N SER A 40 -15.73 0.57 13.98
CA SER A 40 -15.90 0.23 12.57
C SER A 40 -15.38 1.35 11.68
N LEU A 41 -14.52 1.00 10.73
CA LEU A 41 -13.95 1.92 9.74
C LEU A 41 -14.19 1.41 8.33
N ALA A 42 -14.19 2.34 7.38
CA ALA A 42 -14.04 2.05 5.96
C ALA A 42 -12.97 2.97 5.36
N ILE A 43 -12.38 2.58 4.23
CA ILE A 43 -11.54 3.47 3.44
C ILE A 43 -12.36 3.93 2.24
N GLY A 44 -12.66 5.22 2.20
CA GLY A 44 -13.17 5.89 1.01
C GLY A 44 -12.03 6.10 0.02
N TRP A 45 -12.33 5.99 -1.27
CA TRP A 45 -11.38 6.37 -2.30
C TRP A 45 -12.03 7.32 -3.29
N ALA A 46 -11.25 8.29 -3.78
CA ALA A 46 -11.70 9.24 -4.78
C ALA A 46 -10.57 9.58 -5.76
N ARG A 47 -10.94 9.73 -7.04
CA ARG A 47 -10.01 10.13 -8.09
C ARG A 47 -10.67 11.09 -9.06
N GLY A 48 -10.32 12.37 -8.97
CA GLY A 48 -10.90 13.42 -9.80
C GLY A 48 -12.41 13.54 -9.63
N HIS A 49 -13.10 14.05 -10.65
CA HIS A 49 -14.55 14.21 -10.59
C HIS A 49 -15.26 12.88 -10.92
N GLY A 50 -16.01 12.36 -9.95
CA GLY A 50 -17.03 11.31 -10.17
C GLY A 50 -16.58 9.86 -9.98
N LYS A 51 -15.27 9.55 -9.97
CA LYS A 51 -14.79 8.20 -9.63
C LYS A 51 -14.50 8.11 -8.13
N ARG A 52 -15.35 7.37 -7.42
CA ARG A 52 -15.23 7.16 -5.97
C ARG A 52 -15.83 5.82 -5.57
N GLY A 53 -15.46 5.35 -4.39
CA GLY A 53 -16.04 4.18 -3.76
C GLY A 53 -15.57 4.04 -2.33
N THR A 54 -15.93 2.95 -1.69
CA THR A 54 -15.53 2.63 -0.32
C THR A 54 -15.19 1.16 -0.21
N THR A 55 -14.25 0.82 0.67
CA THR A 55 -14.09 -0.56 1.11
C THR A 55 -15.35 -1.01 1.86
N ARG A 56 -15.41 -2.31 2.17
CA ARG A 56 -16.32 -2.78 3.22
C ARG A 56 -15.95 -2.14 4.55
N VAL A 57 -16.95 -2.02 5.41
CA VAL A 57 -16.77 -1.64 6.80
C VAL A 57 -16.11 -2.79 7.55
N VAL A 58 -15.06 -2.51 8.30
CA VAL A 58 -14.32 -3.52 9.08
C VAL A 58 -14.16 -3.07 10.52
N ARG A 59 -14.10 -4.05 11.43
CA ARG A 59 -13.85 -3.81 12.84
C ARG A 59 -12.37 -3.96 13.17
N GLY A 60 -11.88 -3.09 14.04
CA GLY A 60 -10.49 -3.13 14.49
C GLY A 60 -10.25 -4.28 15.45
N ALA A 61 -9.12 -4.96 15.30
CA ALA A 61 -8.59 -5.87 16.30
C ALA A 61 -7.53 -5.13 17.13
N PRO A 62 -7.37 -5.40 18.44
CA PRO A 62 -6.32 -4.78 19.24
C PRO A 62 -4.94 -4.90 18.57
N SER A 63 -4.18 -3.81 18.55
CA SER A 63 -2.81 -3.83 18.01
C SER A 63 -1.89 -4.57 18.98
N GLU A 64 -1.17 -5.57 18.48
CA GLU A 64 -0.18 -6.30 19.28
C GLU A 64 0.99 -5.39 19.71
N ALA A 65 1.38 -4.45 18.85
CA ALA A 65 2.49 -3.55 19.09
C ALA A 65 2.16 -2.41 20.06
N ASP A 66 0.89 -2.01 20.14
CA ASP A 66 0.44 -0.82 20.89
C ASP A 66 -0.47 -1.17 22.09
N GLY A 67 -0.69 -2.47 22.32
CA GLY A 67 -1.54 -2.99 23.37
C GLY A 67 -3.00 -2.51 23.25
N ALA A 68 -3.67 -2.34 24.40
CA ALA A 68 -5.09 -1.97 24.46
C ALA A 68 -5.40 -0.49 24.08
N ARG A 69 -4.44 0.26 23.53
CA ARG A 69 -4.61 1.69 23.18
C ARG A 69 -5.00 1.93 21.72
N ALA A 70 -4.62 1.00 20.85
CA ALA A 70 -4.89 1.11 19.42
C ALA A 70 -5.36 -0.23 18.85
N ALA A 71 -5.94 -0.15 17.66
CA ALA A 71 -6.35 -1.29 16.88
C ALA A 71 -5.72 -1.26 15.49
N LYS A 72 -5.55 -2.46 14.94
CA LYS A 72 -5.27 -2.72 13.54
C LYS A 72 -6.58 -3.05 12.84
N TYR A 73 -6.83 -2.40 11.71
CA TYR A 73 -7.98 -2.64 10.85
C TYR A 73 -7.51 -3.30 9.57
N THR A 74 -8.08 -4.44 9.21
CA THR A 74 -7.71 -5.21 8.01
C THR A 74 -8.87 -5.18 7.01
N PHE A 75 -8.63 -4.70 5.80
CA PHE A 75 -9.67 -4.45 4.79
C PHE A 75 -9.70 -5.50 3.68
N GLU A 76 -8.52 -5.97 3.24
CA GLU A 76 -8.33 -6.87 2.10
C GLU A 76 -9.24 -6.55 0.90
N HIS A 77 -9.32 -5.27 0.53
CA HIS A 77 -10.22 -4.81 -0.52
C HIS A 77 -9.43 -4.38 -1.75
N GLU A 78 -9.86 -4.84 -2.92
CA GLU A 78 -9.25 -4.51 -4.19
C GLU A 78 -10.23 -3.71 -5.07
N PHE A 79 -9.73 -2.66 -5.71
CA PHE A 79 -10.45 -1.90 -6.73
C PHE A 79 -9.48 -1.43 -7.82
N THR A 80 -10.04 -1.06 -8.97
CA THR A 80 -9.25 -0.55 -10.09
C THR A 80 -9.55 0.91 -10.36
N VAL A 81 -8.52 1.66 -10.74
CA VAL A 81 -8.68 3.04 -11.21
C VAL A 81 -7.94 3.22 -12.53
N GLU A 82 -8.64 3.80 -13.48
CA GLU A 82 -8.01 4.22 -14.73
C GLU A 82 -7.46 5.63 -14.59
N CYS A 83 -6.26 5.81 -15.12
CA CYS A 83 -5.50 7.03 -15.06
C CYS A 83 -5.01 7.39 -16.46
N THR A 84 -5.25 8.64 -16.87
CA THR A 84 -4.56 9.23 -18.02
C THR A 84 -3.43 10.08 -17.49
N MET A 85 -2.21 9.79 -17.94
CA MET A 85 -0.99 10.42 -17.47
C MET A 85 -0.32 11.17 -18.62
N THR A 86 0.26 12.32 -18.31
CA THR A 86 1.12 13.03 -19.24
C THR A 86 2.57 12.78 -18.85
N VAL A 87 3.32 12.14 -19.74
CA VAL A 87 4.75 11.88 -19.57
C VAL A 87 5.52 12.93 -20.34
N HIS A 88 6.34 13.67 -19.62
CA HIS A 88 7.24 14.69 -20.14
C HIS A 88 8.58 14.06 -20.58
N ARG A 89 9.27 14.69 -21.54
CA ARG A 89 10.53 14.16 -22.10
C ARG A 89 11.66 14.06 -21.08
N ASP A 90 11.64 14.90 -20.05
CA ASP A 90 12.56 14.87 -18.91
C ASP A 90 12.28 13.71 -17.94
N GLY A 91 11.27 12.88 -18.22
CA GLY A 91 10.84 11.78 -17.36
C GLY A 91 9.82 12.22 -16.30
N GLY A 92 9.46 13.50 -16.24
CA GLY A 92 8.43 13.99 -15.35
C GLY A 92 7.06 13.39 -15.69
N VAL A 93 6.30 13.01 -14.66
CA VAL A 93 4.96 12.44 -14.84
C VAL A 93 3.95 13.32 -14.12
N LYS A 94 2.96 13.83 -14.87
CA LYS A 94 1.82 14.53 -14.30
C LYS A 94 0.62 13.60 -14.24
N THR A 95 0.11 13.40 -13.03
CA THR A 95 -1.08 12.59 -12.76
C THR A 95 -1.99 13.30 -11.75
N LYS A 96 -3.28 12.95 -11.76
CA LYS A 96 -4.17 13.25 -10.63
C LYS A 96 -3.89 12.23 -9.52
N GLY A 97 -3.76 12.70 -8.28
CA GLY A 97 -3.63 11.83 -7.11
C GLY A 97 -4.84 10.94 -6.92
N LEU A 98 -4.63 9.81 -6.24
CA LEU A 98 -5.69 8.99 -5.67
C LEU A 98 -5.79 9.35 -4.19
N GLU A 99 -6.93 9.87 -3.77
CA GLU A 99 -7.19 10.15 -2.36
C GLU A 99 -7.81 8.91 -1.71
N LEU A 100 -7.27 8.53 -0.55
CA LEU A 100 -7.80 7.49 0.32
C LEU A 100 -8.16 8.11 1.66
N ALA A 101 -9.44 8.17 2.00
CA ALA A 101 -9.93 8.75 3.23
C ALA A 101 -10.30 7.66 4.24
N VAL A 102 -9.84 7.80 5.48
CA VAL A 102 -10.31 6.99 6.62
C VAL A 102 -11.67 7.52 7.04
N LEU A 103 -12.69 6.68 6.93
CA LEU A 103 -14.08 7.01 7.22
C LEU A 103 -14.48 6.36 8.55
N ALA A 104 -14.83 7.18 9.53
CA ALA A 104 -15.46 6.70 10.75
C ALA A 104 -16.92 6.32 10.45
N VAL A 105 -17.29 5.08 10.80
CA VAL A 105 -18.65 4.56 10.62
C VAL A 105 -19.30 4.43 12.00
N PRO A 106 -20.50 5.02 12.21
CA PRO A 106 -21.27 4.85 13.44
C PRO A 106 -21.54 3.37 13.78
N GLU A 107 -21.56 3.00 15.06
CA GLU A 107 -21.79 1.61 15.48
C GLU A 107 -23.19 1.09 15.17
N ASP A 108 -24.17 2.00 15.13
CA ASP A 108 -25.58 1.76 14.82
C ASP A 108 -25.88 1.73 13.32
N ALA A 109 -24.85 1.84 12.48
CA ALA A 109 -24.95 1.68 11.04
C ALA A 109 -25.52 0.29 10.65
N THR A 110 -26.72 0.27 10.06
CA THR A 110 -27.30 -0.96 9.51
C THR A 110 -26.58 -1.38 8.23
N PRO A 111 -26.16 -2.65 8.10
CA PRO A 111 -25.58 -3.16 6.85
C PRO A 111 -26.53 -2.98 5.66
N GLY A 112 -26.04 -2.38 4.58
CA GLY A 112 -26.81 -2.14 3.35
C GLY A 112 -27.56 -0.80 3.31
N GLU A 113 -27.61 -0.06 4.42
CA GLU A 113 -28.14 1.30 4.43
C GLU A 113 -27.06 2.32 4.06
N ARG A 114 -27.50 3.45 3.50
CA ARG A 114 -26.61 4.56 3.24
C ARG A 114 -26.39 5.31 4.53
N VAL A 115 -25.16 5.27 5.03
CA VAL A 115 -24.76 5.92 6.28
C VAL A 115 -23.91 7.15 6.00
N GLU A 116 -24.14 8.23 6.73
CA GLU A 116 -23.24 9.37 6.72
C GLU A 116 -21.97 9.02 7.50
N SER A 117 -20.85 8.99 6.80
CA SER A 117 -19.53 8.75 7.39
C SER A 117 -18.76 10.06 7.51
N VAL A 118 -17.96 10.20 8.57
CA VAL A 118 -17.10 11.37 8.76
C VAL A 118 -15.66 11.02 8.35
N PRO A 119 -15.02 11.80 7.46
CA PRO A 119 -13.60 11.64 7.18
C PRO A 119 -12.78 12.08 8.38
N VAL A 120 -11.94 11.18 8.90
CA VAL A 120 -11.12 11.37 10.11
C VAL A 120 -9.62 11.28 9.87
N GLY A 121 -9.24 10.96 8.64
CA GLY A 121 -7.89 11.07 8.13
C GLY A 121 -7.85 10.82 6.62
N ALA A 122 -6.76 11.16 5.97
CA ALA A 122 -6.61 10.96 4.54
C ALA A 122 -5.16 10.69 4.13
N VAL A 123 -5.00 10.05 2.98
CA VAL A 123 -3.74 9.82 2.29
C VAL A 123 -3.91 10.21 0.83
N ASN A 124 -2.92 10.90 0.28
CA ASN A 124 -2.81 11.14 -1.16
C ASN A 124 -1.73 10.24 -1.75
N VAL A 125 -2.15 9.30 -2.59
CA VAL A 125 -1.26 8.37 -3.30
C VAL A 125 -0.92 8.94 -4.67
N ASP A 126 0.36 9.20 -4.90
CA ASP A 126 0.86 9.57 -6.22
C ASP A 126 1.04 8.33 -7.11
N LEU A 127 0.07 8.06 -7.97
CA LEU A 127 0.12 6.95 -8.93
C LEU A 127 1.27 7.09 -9.95
N GLY A 128 1.86 8.29 -10.09
CA GLY A 128 3.02 8.56 -10.94
C GLY A 128 4.20 7.66 -10.63
N VAL A 129 4.44 7.44 -9.34
CA VAL A 129 5.53 6.60 -8.81
C VAL A 129 5.39 5.14 -9.26
N TYR A 130 4.16 4.67 -9.46
CA TYR A 130 3.86 3.27 -9.76
C TYR A 130 3.71 2.96 -11.25
N LEU A 131 4.05 3.88 -12.15
CA LEU A 131 3.83 3.72 -13.61
C LEU A 131 4.35 2.38 -14.18
N ASN A 132 5.42 1.82 -13.59
CA ASN A 132 6.06 0.58 -14.03
C ASN A 132 5.93 -0.57 -13.01
N ALA A 133 5.02 -0.46 -12.03
CA ALA A 133 4.82 -1.47 -10.99
C ALA A 133 3.97 -2.66 -11.48
N TYR A 134 4.44 -3.42 -12.47
CA TYR A 134 3.65 -4.50 -13.10
C TYR A 134 3.30 -5.64 -12.12
N ASP A 135 4.23 -6.02 -11.26
CA ASP A 135 4.08 -7.12 -10.28
C ASP A 135 3.43 -6.68 -8.96
N GLY A 136 3.10 -5.39 -8.85
CA GLY A 136 2.60 -4.79 -7.62
C GLY A 136 3.72 -4.39 -6.67
N VAL A 137 3.59 -3.22 -6.07
CA VAL A 137 4.46 -2.73 -4.99
C VAL A 137 3.61 -2.44 -3.78
N SER A 138 4.08 -2.83 -2.59
CA SER A 138 3.39 -2.60 -1.32
C SER A 138 4.08 -1.51 -0.53
N ASP A 139 3.33 -0.50 -0.09
CA ASP A 139 3.84 0.65 0.65
C ASP A 139 2.92 1.03 1.81
N GLY A 140 3.52 1.68 2.82
CA GLY A 140 2.81 2.24 3.96
C GLY A 140 2.83 3.77 3.91
N TYR A 141 1.65 4.37 3.95
CA TYR A 141 1.47 5.82 3.88
C TYR A 141 1.08 6.39 5.23
N ASP A 142 1.79 7.42 5.69
CA ASP A 142 1.36 8.17 6.87
C ASP A 142 0.02 8.86 6.59
N VAL A 143 -0.95 8.63 7.47
CA VAL A 143 -2.29 9.21 7.36
C VAL A 143 -2.25 10.61 7.94
N ASP A 144 -2.63 11.60 7.13
CA ASP A 144 -2.90 12.95 7.62
C ASP A 144 -4.14 12.90 8.53
N THR A 145 -3.96 13.27 9.79
CA THR A 145 -4.98 13.11 10.82
C THR A 145 -4.84 14.18 11.90
N SER A 146 -5.86 14.29 12.74
CA SER A 146 -5.86 15.25 13.84
C SER A 146 -4.79 14.95 14.88
N GLU A 147 -4.31 15.98 15.58
CA GLU A 147 -3.40 15.81 16.72
C GLU A 147 -3.96 14.91 17.83
N GLY A 148 -5.29 14.87 17.98
CA GLY A 148 -5.95 13.98 18.94
C GLY A 148 -5.71 12.50 18.65
N VAL A 149 -5.74 12.12 17.36
CA VAL A 149 -5.42 10.76 16.91
C VAL A 149 -3.95 10.45 17.17
N LEU A 150 -3.04 11.35 16.78
CA LEU A 150 -1.60 11.19 17.02
C LEU A 150 -1.27 11.04 18.50
N ARG A 151 -1.88 11.87 19.36
CA ARG A 151 -1.69 11.79 20.81
C ARG A 151 -2.22 10.49 21.40
N ALA A 152 -3.34 9.97 20.90
CA ALA A 152 -3.95 8.76 21.41
C ALA A 152 -3.10 7.51 21.12
N VAL A 153 -2.49 7.41 19.93
CA VAL A 153 -1.69 6.24 19.52
C VAL A 153 -0.18 6.44 19.62
N GLY A 154 0.29 7.67 19.85
CA GLY A 154 1.70 8.01 20.07
C GLY A 154 2.58 8.05 18.81
N ARG A 155 2.05 7.74 17.62
CA ARG A 155 2.75 7.84 16.33
C ARG A 155 1.77 8.10 15.18
N ALA A 156 2.29 8.42 14.00
CA ALA A 156 1.46 8.56 12.79
C ALA A 156 0.83 7.20 12.41
N PRO A 157 -0.51 7.10 12.27
CA PRO A 157 -1.16 5.95 11.66
C PRO A 157 -0.65 5.72 10.25
N LYS A 158 -0.47 4.45 9.85
CA LYS A 158 -0.09 4.09 8.49
C LYS A 158 -1.18 3.30 7.79
N LEU A 159 -1.50 3.69 6.57
CA LEU A 159 -2.35 2.94 5.66
C LEU A 159 -1.46 2.15 4.68
N TYR A 160 -1.56 0.82 4.74
CA TYR A 160 -0.81 -0.09 3.90
C TYR A 160 -1.61 -0.46 2.66
N VAL A 161 -1.02 -0.23 1.49
CA VAL A 161 -1.64 -0.49 0.19
C VAL A 161 -0.67 -1.20 -0.74
N SER A 162 -1.18 -2.01 -1.67
CA SER A 162 -0.43 -2.42 -2.86
C SER A 162 -0.99 -1.76 -4.10
N VAL A 163 -0.10 -1.38 -5.00
CA VAL A 163 -0.44 -0.79 -6.29
C VAL A 163 0.26 -1.57 -7.39
N ALA A 164 -0.53 -2.13 -8.31
CA ALA A 164 -0.04 -2.71 -9.55
C ALA A 164 -0.50 -1.88 -10.75
N ALA A 165 0.37 -1.65 -11.72
CA ALA A 165 0.09 -0.85 -12.91
C ALA A 165 0.09 -1.71 -14.16
N ARG A 166 -0.87 -1.45 -15.05
CA ARG A 166 -0.94 -2.06 -16.38
C ARG A 166 -1.27 -1.01 -17.42
N ALA A 167 -0.57 -1.03 -18.56
CA ALA A 167 -0.92 -0.15 -19.66
C ALA A 167 -2.29 -0.56 -20.23
N SER A 168 -3.14 0.42 -20.53
CA SER A 168 -4.45 0.17 -21.12
C SER A 168 -4.26 -0.46 -22.51
N GLY A 169 -4.73 -1.70 -22.69
CA GLY A 169 -4.61 -2.47 -23.94
C GLY A 169 -3.79 -3.75 -23.82
N GLU A 170 -3.09 -3.96 -22.72
CA GLU A 170 -2.46 -5.25 -22.39
C GLU A 170 -3.48 -6.17 -21.69
N ALA A 171 -3.61 -7.42 -22.16
CA ALA A 171 -4.49 -8.39 -21.54
C ALA A 171 -4.06 -8.67 -20.09
N PRO A 172 -4.98 -8.88 -19.14
CA PRO A 172 -4.60 -9.28 -17.79
C PRO A 172 -3.84 -10.60 -17.88
N ALA A 173 -2.60 -10.64 -17.35
CA ALA A 173 -1.89 -11.90 -17.14
C ALA A 173 -2.83 -12.80 -16.33
N THR A 174 -3.29 -13.88 -16.97
CA THR A 174 -4.10 -14.87 -16.27
C THR A 174 -3.23 -15.45 -15.16
N LEU A 175 -3.82 -15.79 -14.01
CA LEU A 175 -3.11 -16.37 -12.85
C LEU A 175 -2.19 -17.56 -13.21
N ARG A 176 -2.36 -18.15 -14.39
CA ARG A 176 -1.52 -19.21 -14.95
C ARG A 176 -0.13 -18.73 -15.38
N GLU A 177 0.02 -17.51 -15.87
CA GLU A 177 1.33 -16.98 -16.34
C GLU A 177 2.28 -16.67 -15.18
N LEU A 178 1.75 -16.25 -14.03
CA LEU A 178 2.54 -16.02 -12.80
C LEU A 178 3.13 -17.32 -12.21
N SER A 179 2.54 -18.48 -12.52
CA SER A 179 3.11 -19.78 -12.11
C SER A 179 4.31 -20.22 -12.96
N SER A 180 4.48 -19.63 -14.15
CA SER A 180 5.54 -20.01 -15.10
C SER A 180 6.82 -19.16 -14.95
N ALA A 181 6.74 -18.01 -14.28
CA ALA A 181 7.88 -17.13 -14.01
C ALA A 181 8.65 -17.50 -12.73
N SER A 182 8.11 -18.41 -11.90
CA SER A 182 8.77 -18.89 -10.68
C SER A 182 9.76 -20.03 -10.99
N VAL A 183 10.71 -19.79 -11.91
CA VAL A 183 11.93 -20.60 -11.97
C VAL A 183 12.83 -20.15 -10.83
N VAL A 184 12.83 -20.95 -9.78
CA VAL A 184 13.70 -20.91 -8.62
C VAL A 184 15.15 -20.67 -9.05
N ARG A 185 15.69 -19.48 -8.83
CA ARG A 185 17.15 -19.32 -8.70
C ARG A 185 17.53 -19.81 -7.31
N ASN A 186 17.85 -21.10 -7.23
CA ASN A 186 18.58 -21.68 -6.11
C ASN A 186 19.89 -20.88 -5.94
N VAL A 187 19.91 -19.97 -4.97
CA VAL A 187 21.16 -19.42 -4.46
C VAL A 187 21.74 -20.48 -3.54
N SER A 188 22.69 -21.25 -4.07
CA SER A 188 23.52 -22.16 -3.30
C SER A 188 24.36 -21.35 -2.32
N LEU A 189 23.97 -21.34 -1.04
CA LEU A 189 24.84 -20.86 0.03
C LEU A 189 25.81 -22.00 0.38
N SER A 190 27.00 -21.96 -0.22
CA SER A 190 28.11 -22.81 0.21
C SER A 190 28.46 -22.50 1.67
N PRO A 191 28.54 -23.51 2.56
CA PRO A 191 29.02 -23.29 3.92
C PRO A 191 30.51 -22.92 3.88
N GLN A 192 30.85 -21.76 4.46
CA GLN A 192 32.24 -21.36 4.67
C GLN A 192 32.91 -22.30 5.68
N ARG A 193 34.12 -22.71 5.31
CA ARG A 193 35.06 -23.56 6.06
C ARG A 193 35.17 -23.12 7.53
N ARG A 194 35.06 -24.07 8.45
CA ARG A 194 35.72 -24.01 9.75
C ARG A 194 37.02 -24.79 9.66
N ASP A 195 38.09 -24.19 10.14
CA ASP A 195 39.46 -24.72 10.17
C ASP A 195 39.54 -26.03 10.95
N GLU A 196 40.20 -27.02 10.35
CA GLU A 196 40.65 -28.25 11.01
C GLU A 196 41.99 -27.99 11.75
N PRO A 197 42.19 -28.55 12.95
CA PRO A 197 43.52 -28.69 13.51
C PRO A 197 44.22 -29.93 12.93
N THR A 198 45.40 -29.72 12.36
CA THR A 198 46.30 -30.70 11.77
C THR A 198 46.77 -31.75 12.79
N GLU A 199 46.39 -33.02 12.60
CA GLU A 199 46.97 -34.17 13.28
C GLU A 199 48.16 -34.68 12.45
N VAL A 200 49.38 -34.52 12.97
CA VAL A 200 50.60 -35.06 12.36
C VAL A 200 50.91 -36.41 13.01
N ALA A 201 50.59 -37.48 12.30
CA ALA A 201 51.08 -38.82 12.62
C ALA A 201 52.60 -38.92 12.33
N ARG A 202 53.37 -39.37 13.31
CA ARG A 202 54.60 -40.12 13.07
C ARG A 202 54.68 -41.27 14.07
N ASP A 203 54.46 -42.46 13.51
CA ASP A 203 54.97 -43.71 14.06
C ASP A 203 56.49 -43.61 14.28
N MET A 204 56.95 -44.10 15.43
CA MET A 204 58.22 -44.82 15.48
C MET A 204 58.01 -46.14 16.22
N GLN A 205 58.37 -47.19 15.50
CA GLN A 205 58.57 -48.56 15.93
C GLN A 205 59.56 -48.63 17.11
N GLY A 206 59.40 -49.68 17.91
CA GLY A 206 60.01 -49.78 19.22
C GLY A 206 61.41 -50.39 19.30
N THR A 207 61.83 -50.57 20.54
CA THR A 207 62.46 -51.77 21.13
C THR A 207 62.46 -51.57 22.64
#